data_AF-A0AA92CHZ7-F1
#
_entry.id   AF-A0AA92CHZ7-F1
#
_cell.length_a   1.000
_cell.length_b   1.000
_cell.length_c   1.000
_cell.angle_alpha   90.00
_cell.angle_beta   90.00
_cell.angle_gamma   90.00
#
_symmetry.space_group_name_H-M   'P 1'
#
loop_
_entity.id
_entity.type
_entity.pdbx_description
1 polymer ?
#
loop_
_entity_poly.entity_id
_entity_poly.type
_entity_poly.pdbx_seq_one_letter_code
_entity_poly.pdbx_strand_id
1 'polypeptide(L)'
;MWTPVPGQPIYVDVDVDVDAEADVVTITWEDVGFYDQHAEPSNSFQMQFYDRGEGDFDIAFRYEDINWSAGTASGGDEETGLSGSAKDRTIGNNADNELRGGDGNDLLIGGGGGDTFVFSDGDDRVRDFSTSRNGEVIDLSGVAAFTGFSDVMTNHASDEAEGVMIRDLTGNSMLLEGLTMSELNADDFLL
;
A
#
# COMPACT_ATOMS: atom_id res chain seq x y z
N MET A 1 21.82 25.96 -16.25
CA MET A 1 22.04 24.64 -15.61
C MET A 1 22.80 24.93 -14.32
N TRP A 2 22.09 24.99 -13.20
CA TRP A 2 22.66 25.24 -11.88
C TRP A 2 23.12 23.90 -11.29
N THR A 3 24.29 23.87 -10.65
CA THR A 3 24.82 22.67 -9.98
C THR A 3 24.96 22.98 -8.49
N PRO A 4 24.29 22.23 -7.59
CA PRO A 4 24.36 22.48 -6.16
C PRO A 4 25.79 22.34 -5.61
N VAL A 5 26.13 23.15 -4.61
CA VAL A 5 27.39 23.05 -3.87
C VAL A 5 27.15 22.23 -2.58
N PRO A 6 27.92 21.16 -2.32
CA PRO A 6 27.76 20.37 -1.10
C PRO A 6 27.94 21.23 0.16
N GLY A 7 26.95 21.19 1.06
CA GLY A 7 26.99 21.87 2.37
C GLY A 7 26.48 23.32 2.40
N GLN A 8 25.75 23.77 1.37
CA GLN A 8 24.94 24.99 1.44
C GLN A 8 23.46 24.62 1.54
N PRO A 9 22.64 25.35 2.33
CA PRO A 9 21.21 25.12 2.37
C PRO A 9 20.66 25.26 0.94
N ILE A 10 19.93 24.25 0.48
CA ILE A 10 19.23 24.29 -0.80
C ILE A 10 18.08 25.30 -0.61
N TYR A 11 18.20 26.47 -1.24
CA TYR A 11 17.12 27.45 -1.23
C TYR A 11 16.02 26.92 -2.15
N VAL A 12 14.84 26.67 -1.58
CA VAL A 12 13.63 26.42 -2.36
C VAL A 12 13.28 27.70 -3.10
N ASP A 13 13.16 27.64 -4.41
CA ASP A 13 12.65 28.75 -5.20
C ASP A 13 11.13 28.83 -4.97
N VAL A 14 10.70 29.94 -4.37
CA VAL A 14 9.29 30.23 -4.10
C VAL A 14 8.84 31.37 -5.00
N ASP A 15 7.94 31.06 -5.92
CA ASP A 15 7.29 32.03 -6.78
C ASP A 15 5.91 32.41 -6.22
N VAL A 16 5.56 33.69 -6.33
CA VAL A 16 4.25 34.20 -5.89
C VAL A 16 3.62 34.95 -7.06
N ASP A 17 2.52 34.42 -7.55
CA ASP A 17 1.71 35.01 -8.60
C ASP A 17 0.40 35.54 -8.03
N VAL A 18 0.03 36.77 -8.41
CA VAL A 18 -1.20 37.44 -7.96
C VAL A 18 -2.03 37.76 -9.19
N ASP A 19 -3.11 37.02 -9.38
CA ASP A 19 -4.10 37.27 -10.40
C ASP A 19 -5.29 38.01 -9.79
N ALA A 20 -5.27 39.33 -9.93
CA ALA A 20 -6.32 40.21 -9.43
C ALA A 20 -7.61 40.18 -10.28
N GLU A 21 -7.59 39.57 -11.47
CA GLU A 21 -8.80 39.39 -12.28
C GLU A 21 -9.57 38.12 -11.88
N ALA A 22 -8.83 37.09 -11.45
CA ALA A 22 -9.37 35.85 -10.93
C ALA A 22 -9.47 35.78 -9.39
N ASP A 23 -9.13 36.88 -8.70
CA ASP A 23 -9.12 37.00 -7.23
C ASP A 23 -8.34 35.86 -6.54
N VAL A 24 -7.18 35.50 -7.09
CA VAL A 24 -6.35 34.40 -6.61
C VAL A 24 -4.90 34.80 -6.37
N VAL A 25 -4.33 34.32 -5.27
CA VAL A 25 -2.89 34.33 -5.01
C VAL A 25 -2.38 32.90 -5.11
N THR A 26 -1.44 32.64 -6.01
CA THR A 26 -0.78 31.34 -6.18
C THR A 26 0.64 31.43 -5.65
N ILE A 27 0.99 30.56 -4.70
CA ILE A 27 2.35 30.38 -4.21
C ILE A 27 2.84 29.05 -4.76
N THR A 28 3.94 29.07 -5.51
CA THR A 28 4.57 27.90 -6.10
C THR A 28 5.91 27.67 -5.43
N TRP A 29 6.13 26.46 -4.91
CA TRP A 29 7.44 26.00 -4.49
C TRP A 29 7.92 24.98 -5.52
N GLU A 30 9.00 25.30 -6.20
CA GLU A 30 9.58 24.44 -7.23
C GLU A 30 10.73 23.61 -6.66
N ASP A 31 10.88 22.39 -7.17
CA ASP A 31 12.02 21.50 -6.91
C ASP A 31 12.30 21.30 -5.41
N VAL A 32 11.25 21.13 -4.60
CA VAL A 32 11.45 20.96 -3.16
C VAL A 32 12.02 19.57 -2.91
N GLY A 33 13.27 19.57 -2.43
CA GLY A 33 13.98 18.36 -2.08
C GLY A 33 13.37 17.64 -0.88
N PHE A 34 13.53 16.33 -0.87
CA PHE A 34 13.13 15.48 0.24
C PHE A 34 13.90 15.76 1.55
N TYR A 35 15.17 16.20 1.44
CA TYR A 35 15.97 16.67 2.58
C TYR A 35 16.66 18.01 2.29
N ASP A 36 17.10 18.69 3.34
CA ASP A 36 17.91 19.91 3.25
C ASP A 36 19.26 19.71 2.55
N GLN A 37 19.72 18.46 2.43
CA GLN A 37 20.97 18.03 1.79
C GLN A 37 20.77 17.17 0.53
N HIS A 38 19.54 16.73 0.24
CA HIS A 38 19.22 15.88 -0.93
C HIS A 38 18.00 16.43 -1.66
N ALA A 39 18.24 17.03 -2.81
CA ALA A 39 17.20 17.59 -3.68
C ALA A 39 16.48 16.56 -4.55
N GLU A 40 16.85 15.26 -4.49
CA GLU A 40 16.31 14.23 -5.37
C GLU A 40 15.84 13.02 -4.55
N PRO A 41 14.57 12.56 -4.70
CA PRO A 41 13.54 13.15 -5.57
C PRO A 41 13.05 14.51 -5.04
N SER A 42 12.78 15.45 -5.95
CA SER A 42 12.08 16.70 -5.67
C SER A 42 10.58 16.55 -5.94
N ASN A 43 9.78 17.45 -5.37
CA ASN A 43 8.39 17.66 -5.81
C ASN A 43 8.11 19.15 -5.91
N SER A 44 7.28 19.55 -6.86
CA SER A 44 6.73 20.89 -6.95
C SER A 44 5.31 20.95 -6.38
N PHE A 45 5.02 22.00 -5.61
CA PHE A 45 3.70 22.21 -5.02
C PHE A 45 3.23 23.65 -5.17
N GLN A 46 1.92 23.81 -5.30
CA GLN A 46 1.25 25.09 -5.32
C GLN A 46 0.20 25.18 -4.22
N MET A 47 0.09 26.35 -3.62
CA MET A 47 -1.01 26.73 -2.76
C MET A 47 -1.71 27.94 -3.37
N GLN A 48 -3.01 27.85 -3.56
CA GLN A 48 -3.83 28.92 -4.11
C GLN A 48 -4.83 29.41 -3.09
N PHE A 49 -4.89 30.72 -2.88
CA PHE A 49 -5.88 31.39 -2.06
C PHE A 49 -6.86 32.10 -2.98
N TYR A 50 -8.13 31.69 -2.95
CA TYR A 50 -9.19 32.31 -3.72
C TYR A 50 -10.02 33.21 -2.80
N ASP A 51 -10.04 34.52 -3.03
CA ASP A 51 -10.95 35.40 -2.30
C ASP A 51 -12.39 35.17 -2.75
N ARG A 52 -13.31 35.03 -1.79
CA ARG A 52 -14.75 34.90 -2.03
C ARG A 52 -15.50 36.19 -1.68
N GLY A 53 -14.81 37.19 -1.14
CA GLY A 53 -15.37 38.43 -0.64
C GLY A 53 -15.83 38.32 0.80
N GLU A 54 -16.16 39.48 1.41
CA GLU A 54 -16.63 39.58 2.81
C GLU A 54 -15.68 38.97 3.87
N GLY A 55 -14.40 38.76 3.50
CA GLY A 55 -13.37 38.15 4.35
C GLY A 55 -13.33 36.63 4.30
N ASP A 56 -14.10 35.99 3.41
CA ASP A 56 -14.08 34.55 3.16
C ASP A 56 -13.10 34.18 2.03
N PHE A 57 -12.49 33.00 2.12
CA PHE A 57 -11.53 32.53 1.14
C PHE A 57 -11.44 31.01 1.11
N ASP A 58 -11.16 30.46 -0.07
CA ASP A 58 -10.83 29.04 -0.25
C ASP A 58 -9.32 28.84 -0.38
N ILE A 59 -8.83 27.72 0.14
CA ILE A 59 -7.44 27.27 -0.08
C ILE A 59 -7.46 26.02 -0.94
N ALA A 60 -6.74 26.02 -2.05
CA ALA A 60 -6.47 24.83 -2.84
C ALA A 60 -4.99 24.48 -2.79
N PHE A 61 -4.69 23.23 -2.46
CA PHE A 61 -3.36 22.66 -2.59
C PHE A 61 -3.30 21.88 -3.90
N ARG A 62 -2.29 22.17 -4.72
CA ARG A 62 -2.01 21.44 -5.96
C ARG A 62 -0.60 20.90 -5.88
N TYR A 63 -0.44 19.68 -6.30
CA TYR A 63 0.84 18.98 -6.37
C TYR A 63 0.80 18.13 -7.64
N GLU A 64 1.97 17.80 -8.15
CA GLU A 64 2.12 16.80 -9.21
C GLU A 64 2.07 15.41 -8.56
N ASP A 65 3.21 14.76 -8.43
CA ASP A 65 3.39 13.58 -7.60
C ASP A 65 3.90 14.01 -6.21
N ILE A 66 3.65 13.18 -5.19
CA ILE A 66 4.29 13.30 -3.87
C ILE A 66 5.17 12.07 -3.70
N ASN A 67 6.41 12.17 -4.16
CA ASN A 67 7.38 11.08 -4.15
C ASN A 67 8.18 10.98 -2.83
N TRP A 68 7.89 11.84 -1.86
CA TRP A 68 8.45 11.81 -0.51
C TRP A 68 7.93 10.65 0.35
N SER A 69 7.32 9.64 -0.27
CA SER A 69 7.09 8.36 0.37
C SER A 69 8.40 7.60 0.57
N ALA A 70 9.50 7.88 -0.13
CA ALA A 70 10.81 7.20 -0.01
C ALA A 70 11.59 7.56 1.28
N GLY A 71 11.05 7.21 2.45
CA GLY A 71 11.62 7.39 3.78
C GLY A 71 12.98 6.77 4.07
N THR A 72 14.08 7.29 3.52
CA THR A 72 15.44 6.80 3.82
C THR A 72 16.05 7.30 5.14
N ALA A 73 15.41 8.27 5.79
CA ALA A 73 15.85 8.82 7.06
C ALA A 73 15.58 7.83 8.18
N SER A 74 16.43 7.88 9.22
CA SER A 74 16.32 6.97 10.37
C SER A 74 16.36 5.47 10.02
N GLY A 75 16.93 5.12 8.86
CA GLY A 75 17.14 3.72 8.44
C GLY A 75 15.97 3.11 7.66
N GLY A 76 15.09 3.92 7.08
CA GLY A 76 14.12 3.38 6.13
C GLY A 76 14.72 3.16 4.74
N ASP A 77 13.91 2.57 3.88
CA ASP A 77 14.34 1.85 2.69
C ASP A 77 14.11 2.69 1.42
N GLU A 78 15.07 2.69 0.51
CA GLU A 78 15.03 3.53 -0.71
C GLU A 78 14.08 3.02 -1.80
N GLU A 79 13.71 1.74 -1.73
CA GLU A 79 12.82 1.07 -2.68
C GLU A 79 11.36 1.10 -2.21
N THR A 80 11.13 1.09 -0.89
CA THR A 80 9.79 0.99 -0.28
C THR A 80 9.38 2.21 0.57
N GLY A 81 10.34 3.01 1.03
CA GLY A 81 10.08 4.26 1.73
C GLY A 81 9.43 4.17 3.13
N LEU A 82 8.79 5.27 3.59
CA LEU A 82 7.93 5.41 4.77
C LEU A 82 6.67 4.55 4.68
N SER A 83 6.32 4.07 3.48
CA SER A 83 5.21 3.13 3.29
C SER A 83 5.56 1.73 3.81
N GLY A 84 6.85 1.39 3.95
CA GLY A 84 7.29 0.00 4.00
C GLY A 84 6.89 -0.74 2.72
N SER A 85 7.13 -2.05 2.63
CA SER A 85 6.39 -2.87 1.65
C SER A 85 4.91 -2.53 1.79
N ALA A 86 4.24 -2.18 0.70
CA ALA A 86 2.90 -1.60 0.74
C ALA A 86 2.01 -2.40 1.70
N LYS A 87 1.33 -1.70 2.62
CA LYS A 87 0.33 -2.32 3.48
C LYS A 87 -1.02 -1.92 2.95
N ASP A 88 -1.47 -2.61 1.93
CA ASP A 88 -2.76 -2.36 1.34
C ASP A 88 -3.88 -3.00 2.15
N ARG A 89 -5.03 -2.34 2.13
CA ARG A 89 -6.27 -2.87 2.69
C ARG A 89 -7.25 -3.09 1.56
N THR A 90 -7.30 -4.33 1.07
CA THR A 90 -8.19 -4.74 -0.01
C THR A 90 -9.49 -5.26 0.58
N ILE A 91 -10.60 -4.61 0.22
CA ILE A 91 -11.93 -4.94 0.72
C ILE A 91 -12.83 -5.22 -0.48
N GLY A 92 -13.39 -6.43 -0.53
CA GLY A 92 -14.42 -6.80 -1.48
C GLY A 92 -15.78 -6.17 -1.15
N ASN A 93 -16.81 -6.63 -1.84
CA ASN A 93 -18.18 -6.17 -1.69
C ASN A 93 -19.11 -7.34 -1.33
N ASN A 94 -20.34 -7.39 -1.85
CA ASN A 94 -21.29 -8.47 -1.57
C ASN A 94 -21.39 -9.48 -2.72
N ALA A 95 -20.56 -9.34 -3.75
CA ALA A 95 -20.45 -10.24 -4.89
C ALA A 95 -19.07 -10.90 -4.87
N ASP A 96 -18.97 -12.04 -5.53
CA ASP A 96 -17.73 -12.81 -5.70
C ASP A 96 -16.59 -11.91 -6.20
N ASN A 97 -15.51 -11.81 -5.42
CA ASN A 97 -14.35 -11.01 -5.74
C ASN A 97 -13.08 -11.84 -5.80
N GLU A 98 -12.12 -11.35 -6.57
CA GLU A 98 -10.75 -11.85 -6.57
C GLU A 98 -9.89 -10.80 -5.88
N LEU A 99 -9.33 -11.14 -4.72
CA LEU A 99 -8.57 -10.24 -3.87
C LEU A 99 -7.08 -10.59 -3.99
N ARG A 100 -6.31 -9.65 -4.52
CA ARG A 100 -4.85 -9.70 -4.62
C ARG A 100 -4.28 -8.54 -3.81
N GLY A 101 -3.42 -8.85 -2.83
CA GLY A 101 -2.73 -7.83 -2.03
C GLY A 101 -1.69 -7.09 -2.87
N GLY A 102 -0.81 -7.87 -3.50
CA GLY A 102 0.32 -7.32 -4.26
C GLY A 102 1.62 -7.58 -3.51
N ASP A 103 2.60 -6.70 -3.68
CA ASP A 103 3.84 -6.80 -2.92
C ASP A 103 3.66 -6.10 -1.56
N GLY A 104 3.92 -6.80 -0.47
CA GLY A 104 3.93 -6.23 0.88
C GLY A 104 3.00 -6.94 1.85
N ASN A 105 2.68 -6.28 2.95
CA ASN A 105 1.97 -6.94 4.05
C ASN A 105 0.52 -6.46 4.08
N ASP A 106 -0.36 -7.20 3.41
CA ASP A 106 -1.71 -6.74 3.11
C ASP A 106 -2.78 -7.29 4.05
N LEU A 107 -3.88 -6.55 4.16
CA LEU A 107 -5.10 -6.99 4.82
C LEU A 107 -6.20 -7.20 3.79
N LEU A 108 -6.61 -8.45 3.60
CA LEU A 108 -7.66 -8.85 2.68
C LEU A 108 -8.96 -9.16 3.45
N ILE A 109 -10.07 -8.56 2.99
CA ILE A 109 -11.41 -8.74 3.55
C ILE A 109 -12.38 -8.95 2.38
N GLY A 110 -12.93 -10.16 2.22
CA GLY A 110 -13.81 -10.50 1.10
C GLY A 110 -15.16 -9.79 1.18
N GLY A 111 -15.75 -9.71 2.37
CA GLY A 111 -17.11 -9.22 2.56
C GLY A 111 -18.12 -10.34 2.44
N GLY A 112 -18.95 -10.31 1.40
CA GLY A 112 -19.90 -11.37 1.08
C GLY A 112 -19.76 -11.83 -0.36
N GLY A 113 -20.14 -13.07 -0.67
CA GLY A 113 -19.87 -13.68 -1.97
C GLY A 113 -18.85 -14.81 -1.83
N GLY A 114 -18.69 -15.63 -2.87
CA GLY A 114 -17.63 -16.63 -2.93
C GLY A 114 -16.33 -15.96 -3.39
N ASP A 115 -15.50 -15.55 -2.44
CA ASP A 115 -14.31 -14.76 -2.72
C ASP A 115 -13.05 -15.61 -2.93
N THR A 116 -12.17 -15.20 -3.84
CA THR A 116 -10.86 -15.81 -4.07
C THR A 116 -9.77 -14.93 -3.48
N PHE A 117 -9.08 -15.41 -2.45
CA PHE A 117 -7.95 -14.72 -1.83
C PHE A 117 -6.64 -15.26 -2.39
N VAL A 118 -5.92 -14.44 -3.15
CA VAL A 118 -4.71 -14.86 -3.86
C VAL A 118 -3.49 -14.63 -2.98
N PHE A 119 -2.64 -15.66 -2.84
CA PHE A 119 -1.37 -15.56 -2.14
C PHE A 119 -0.38 -14.71 -2.94
N SER A 120 0.27 -13.75 -2.28
CA SER A 120 1.25 -12.83 -2.87
C SER A 120 2.50 -12.66 -1.99
N ASP A 121 3.44 -11.83 -2.44
CA ASP A 121 4.71 -11.61 -1.74
C ASP A 121 4.50 -10.70 -0.51
N GLY A 122 5.14 -11.04 0.61
CA GLY A 122 5.01 -10.38 1.90
C GLY A 122 4.19 -11.17 2.94
N ASP A 123 3.80 -10.51 4.04
CA ASP A 123 3.04 -11.14 5.14
C ASP A 123 1.58 -10.68 5.17
N ASP A 124 0.74 -11.42 4.45
CA ASP A 124 -0.67 -11.12 4.25
C ASP A 124 -1.57 -11.65 5.37
N ARG A 125 -2.73 -11.03 5.50
CA ARG A 125 -3.75 -11.40 6.46
C ARG A 125 -5.14 -11.41 5.85
N VAL A 126 -5.81 -12.55 5.91
CA VAL A 126 -7.19 -12.73 5.47
C VAL A 126 -8.11 -12.78 6.69
N ARG A 127 -9.03 -11.83 6.80
CA ARG A 127 -9.81 -11.63 8.04
C ARG A 127 -11.11 -12.41 8.13
N ASP A 128 -11.76 -12.70 7.00
CA ASP A 128 -13.15 -13.18 6.98
C ASP A 128 -13.36 -14.41 6.10
N PHE A 129 -12.29 -15.14 5.77
CA PHE A 129 -12.40 -16.43 5.11
C PHE A 129 -13.25 -17.39 5.93
N SER A 130 -14.17 -18.08 5.26
CA SER A 130 -15.08 -19.04 5.85
C SER A 130 -15.17 -20.30 4.98
N THR A 131 -14.74 -21.43 5.55
CA THR A 131 -14.89 -22.77 4.96
C THR A 131 -16.36 -23.19 4.75
N SER A 132 -17.30 -22.43 5.32
CA SER A 132 -18.75 -22.66 5.16
C SER A 132 -19.38 -21.87 4.01
N ARG A 133 -18.66 -20.91 3.43
CA ARG A 133 -19.18 -20.06 2.37
C ARG A 133 -18.91 -20.69 1.01
N ASN A 134 -19.97 -20.81 0.22
CA ASN A 134 -19.87 -21.43 -1.09
C ASN A 134 -19.06 -20.55 -2.05
N GLY A 135 -18.04 -21.14 -2.67
CA GLY A 135 -17.20 -20.48 -3.68
C GLY A 135 -16.05 -19.65 -3.11
N GLU A 136 -15.89 -19.61 -1.78
CA GLU A 136 -14.77 -18.91 -1.15
C GLU A 136 -13.54 -19.84 -1.12
N VAL A 137 -12.40 -19.37 -1.64
CA VAL A 137 -11.19 -20.18 -1.81
C VAL A 137 -9.91 -19.36 -1.60
N ILE A 138 -8.84 -20.03 -1.18
CA ILE A 138 -7.48 -19.48 -1.17
C ILE A 138 -6.76 -19.94 -2.44
N ASP A 139 -6.33 -19.00 -3.28
CA ASP A 139 -5.58 -19.30 -4.49
C ASP A 139 -4.07 -19.32 -4.21
N LEU A 140 -3.52 -20.53 -4.23
CA LEU A 140 -2.11 -20.85 -4.04
C LEU A 140 -1.43 -21.25 -5.35
N SER A 141 -2.18 -21.33 -6.46
CA SER A 141 -1.71 -21.88 -7.75
C SER A 141 -0.59 -21.05 -8.40
N GLY A 142 -0.44 -19.79 -7.98
CA GLY A 142 0.63 -18.89 -8.42
C GLY A 142 2.02 -19.22 -7.85
N VAL A 143 2.11 -20.08 -6.81
CA VAL A 143 3.34 -20.30 -6.06
C VAL A 143 3.85 -21.73 -6.24
N ALA A 144 5.00 -21.87 -6.89
CA ALA A 144 5.56 -23.19 -7.25
C ALA A 144 5.93 -24.08 -6.06
N ALA A 145 6.08 -23.51 -4.86
CA ALA A 145 6.35 -24.26 -3.64
C ALA A 145 5.15 -25.10 -3.17
N PHE A 146 3.92 -24.68 -3.48
CA PHE A 146 2.71 -25.37 -3.07
C PHE A 146 2.34 -26.43 -4.11
N THR A 147 2.67 -27.70 -3.85
CA THR A 147 2.50 -28.78 -4.85
C THR A 147 1.20 -29.58 -4.70
N GLY A 148 0.37 -29.22 -3.71
CA GLY A 148 -0.95 -29.80 -3.50
C GLY A 148 -1.42 -29.69 -2.04
N PHE A 149 -2.68 -30.03 -1.77
CA PHE A 149 -3.29 -29.83 -0.44
C PHE A 149 -2.52 -30.56 0.68
N SER A 150 -2.14 -31.82 0.46
CA SER A 150 -1.37 -32.59 1.45
C SER A 150 -0.01 -31.96 1.74
N ASP A 151 0.61 -31.34 0.74
CA ASP A 151 1.89 -30.67 0.86
C ASP A 151 1.72 -29.37 1.67
N VAL A 152 0.73 -28.55 1.31
CA VAL A 152 0.37 -27.34 2.06
C VAL A 152 0.15 -27.65 3.54
N MET A 153 -0.71 -28.63 3.85
CA MET A 153 -1.07 -28.97 5.23
C MET A 153 0.05 -29.65 6.04
N THR A 154 1.09 -30.16 5.39
CA THR A 154 2.20 -30.85 6.10
C THR A 154 3.43 -29.96 6.25
N ASN A 155 3.74 -29.18 5.21
CA ASN A 155 5.02 -28.50 5.08
C ASN A 155 4.91 -26.97 5.14
N HIS A 156 3.72 -26.40 4.86
CA HIS A 156 3.55 -24.97 4.67
C HIS A 156 2.57 -24.31 5.63
N ALA A 157 1.62 -25.07 6.19
CA ALA A 157 0.62 -24.57 7.12
C ALA A 157 0.93 -24.94 8.57
N SER A 158 0.67 -24.01 9.49
CA SER A 158 0.69 -24.25 10.94
C SER A 158 -0.46 -23.52 11.63
N ASP A 159 -1.00 -24.12 12.69
CA ASP A 159 -1.87 -23.41 13.63
C ASP A 159 -1.04 -22.43 14.46
N GLU A 160 -1.46 -21.17 14.48
CA GLU A 160 -0.89 -20.09 15.27
C GLU A 160 -1.96 -19.49 16.21
N ALA A 161 -1.55 -18.59 17.12
CA ALA A 161 -2.46 -18.01 18.11
C ALA A 161 -3.69 -17.29 17.51
N GLU A 162 -3.57 -16.80 16.28
CA GLU A 162 -4.59 -15.96 15.63
C GLU A 162 -5.24 -16.62 14.41
N GLY A 163 -4.84 -17.84 14.03
CA GLY A 163 -5.35 -18.50 12.84
C GLY A 163 -4.41 -19.54 12.23
N VAL A 164 -4.66 -19.91 10.98
CA VAL A 164 -3.77 -20.79 10.20
C VAL A 164 -2.79 -19.95 9.40
N MET A 165 -1.50 -20.16 9.63
CA MET A 165 -0.44 -19.49 8.88
C MET A 165 0.08 -20.39 7.77
N ILE A 166 -0.03 -19.94 6.52
CA ILE A 166 0.53 -20.58 5.32
C ILE A 166 1.81 -19.85 4.93
N ARG A 167 2.90 -20.57 4.66
CA ARG A 167 4.21 -19.99 4.30
C ARG A 167 4.82 -20.65 3.09
N ASP A 168 5.38 -19.87 2.18
CA ASP A 168 6.08 -20.38 1.00
C ASP A 168 7.51 -20.89 1.28
N LEU A 169 8.00 -20.66 2.51
CA LEU A 169 9.35 -20.96 2.98
C LEU A 169 10.48 -20.13 2.34
N THR A 170 10.14 -19.13 1.53
CA THR A 170 11.04 -18.11 0.99
C THR A 170 10.92 -16.77 1.69
N GLY A 171 9.95 -16.61 2.59
CA GLY A 171 9.80 -15.45 3.45
C GLY A 171 8.42 -14.80 3.36
N ASN A 172 7.55 -15.31 2.49
CA ASN A 172 6.19 -14.81 2.33
C ASN A 172 5.21 -15.69 3.10
N SER A 173 4.14 -15.08 3.59
CA SER A 173 3.15 -15.75 4.40
C SER A 173 1.75 -15.18 4.24
N MET A 174 0.75 -16.00 4.55
CA MET A 174 -0.65 -15.60 4.63
C MET A 174 -1.27 -16.20 5.88
N LEU A 175 -1.83 -15.34 6.74
CA LEU A 175 -2.56 -15.75 7.94
C LEU A 175 -4.07 -15.72 7.68
N LEU A 176 -4.71 -16.88 7.78
CA LEU A 176 -6.16 -17.02 7.75
C LEU A 176 -6.72 -16.86 9.17
N GLU A 177 -7.26 -15.67 9.47
CA GLU A 177 -7.69 -15.30 10.82
C GLU A 177 -8.81 -16.20 11.36
N GLY A 178 -8.68 -16.62 12.62
CA GLY A 178 -9.77 -17.27 13.36
C GLY A 178 -10.09 -18.72 12.95
N LEU A 179 -9.31 -19.30 12.04
CA LEU A 179 -9.42 -20.70 11.64
C LEU A 179 -8.38 -21.57 12.35
N THR A 180 -8.65 -22.87 12.34
CA THR A 180 -7.70 -23.92 12.65
C THR A 180 -7.46 -24.80 11.43
N MET A 181 -6.31 -25.44 11.35
CA MET A 181 -5.96 -26.36 10.27
C MET A 181 -6.95 -27.52 10.13
N SER A 182 -7.64 -27.86 11.23
CA SER A 182 -8.65 -28.92 11.24
C SER A 182 -9.95 -28.55 10.53
N GLU A 183 -10.19 -27.26 10.30
CA GLU A 183 -11.37 -26.76 9.59
C GLU A 183 -11.16 -26.70 8.08
N LEU A 184 -9.90 -26.74 7.64
CA LEU A 184 -9.52 -26.65 6.23
C LEU A 184 -9.59 -28.00 5.53
N ASN A 185 -10.02 -27.97 4.28
CA ASN A 185 -10.15 -29.12 3.40
C ASN A 185 -9.66 -28.78 1.99
N ALA A 186 -9.57 -29.78 1.11
CA ALA A 186 -9.00 -29.60 -0.22
C ALA A 186 -9.81 -28.64 -1.12
N ASP A 187 -11.11 -28.48 -0.89
CA ASP A 187 -11.98 -27.60 -1.68
C ASP A 187 -11.80 -26.12 -1.31
N ASP A 188 -11.14 -25.83 -0.18
CA ASP A 188 -10.84 -24.45 0.26
C ASP A 188 -9.66 -23.83 -0.53
N PHE A 189 -9.01 -24.60 -1.41
CA PHE A 189 -7.78 -24.20 -2.08
C PHE A 189 -7.85 -24.37 -3.61
N LEU A 190 -7.30 -23.41 -4.33
CA LEU A 190 -6.87 -23.56 -5.72
C LEU A 190 -5.36 -23.79 -5.74
N LEU A 191 -4.92 -24.89 -6.37
CA LEU A 191 -3.55 -25.40 -6.38
C LEU A 191 -3.14 -25.88 -7.77
#